data_AF-A0A662U9B7-F1
#
_entry.id   AF-A0A662U9B7-F1
#
_cell.length_a   1.000
_cell.length_b   1.000
_cell.length_c   1.000
_cell.angle_alpha   90.00
_cell.angle_beta   90.00
_cell.angle_gamma   90.00
#
_symmetry.space_group_name_H-M   'P 1'
#
loop_
_entity.id
_entity.type
_entity.pdbx_description
1 polymer ?
#
loop_
_entity_poly.entity_id
_entity_poly.type
_entity_poly.pdbx_seq_one_letter_code
_entity_poly.pdbx_strand_id
1 'polypeptide(L)'
;MIILKVPRKVDDKDLREFILNQIKKFRRNQKRKYIKLEGELAYSNSYVYFLFPSRGLELAFALSIYFKCEKHRIPCELRLSKPIPMGELPAEIVEAAKVWSERKLHRKHYKLKNLRL
;
A
#
# COMPACT_ATOMS: atom_id res chain seq x y z
N MET A 1 5.46 -10.38 6.38
CA MET A 1 4.80 -10.18 5.09
C MET A 1 3.61 -9.25 5.26
N ILE A 2 3.39 -8.39 4.28
CA ILE A 2 2.27 -7.46 4.21
C ILE A 2 1.46 -7.84 2.97
N ILE A 3 0.16 -8.00 3.12
CA ILE A 3 -0.75 -8.36 2.04
C ILE A 3 -1.85 -7.31 2.00
N LEU A 4 -1.96 -6.59 0.89
CA LEU A 4 -3.11 -5.75 0.60
C LEU A 4 -3.95 -6.42 -0.48
N LYS A 5 -5.19 -6.78 -0.13
CA LYS A 5 -6.18 -7.37 -1.02
C LYS A 5 -7.15 -6.27 -1.47
N VAL A 6 -7.26 -6.08 -2.78
CA VAL A 6 -8.13 -5.09 -3.42
C VAL A 6 -9.14 -5.82 -4.30
N PRO A 7 -10.46 -5.60 -4.12
CA PRO A 7 -11.47 -6.19 -5.00
C PRO A 7 -11.37 -5.62 -6.41
N ARG A 8 -11.66 -6.44 -7.42
CA ARG A 8 -11.75 -6.00 -8.83
C ARG A 8 -13.07 -5.29 -9.13
N LYS A 9 -14.13 -5.60 -8.40
CA LYS A 9 -15.46 -5.00 -8.54
C LYS A 9 -16.09 -4.74 -7.18
N VAL A 10 -16.89 -3.69 -7.08
CA VAL A 10 -17.73 -3.35 -5.91
C VAL A 10 -19.06 -2.82 -6.45
N ASP A 11 -20.19 -3.38 -6.01
CA ASP A 11 -21.54 -2.98 -6.44
C ASP A 11 -21.64 -2.83 -7.98
N ASP A 12 -21.19 -3.86 -8.71
CA ASP A 12 -21.10 -3.91 -10.18
C ASP A 12 -20.20 -2.88 -10.87
N LYS A 13 -19.54 -2.00 -10.11
CA LYS A 13 -18.53 -1.07 -10.64
C LYS A 13 -17.17 -1.74 -10.75
N ASP A 14 -16.57 -1.67 -11.93
CA ASP A 14 -15.21 -2.14 -12.18
C ASP A 14 -14.17 -1.17 -11.59
N LEU A 15 -13.28 -1.69 -10.74
CA LEU A 15 -12.20 -0.94 -10.11
C LEU A 15 -10.90 -0.96 -10.93
N ARG A 16 -10.93 -1.43 -12.17
CA ARG A 16 -9.78 -1.52 -13.07
C ARG A 16 -8.95 -0.25 -13.11
N GLU A 17 -9.58 0.91 -13.29
CA GLU A 17 -8.84 2.19 -13.36
C GLU A 17 -8.14 2.51 -12.04
N PHE A 18 -8.85 2.37 -10.91
CA PHE A 18 -8.30 2.54 -9.57
C PHE A 18 -7.08 1.65 -9.35
N ILE A 19 -7.20 0.36 -9.66
CA ILE A 19 -6.14 -0.65 -9.51
C ILE A 19 -4.95 -0.30 -10.42
N LEU A 20 -5.19 0.01 -11.70
CA LEU A 20 -4.14 0.37 -12.65
C LEU A 20 -3.36 1.59 -12.18
N ASN A 21 -4.04 2.58 -11.59
CA ASN A 21 -3.38 3.76 -11.03
C ASN A 21 -2.48 3.40 -9.84
N GLN A 22 -2.91 2.49 -8.96
CA GLN A 22 -2.06 2.02 -7.86
C GLN A 22 -0.88 1.18 -8.37
N ILE A 23 -1.08 0.31 -9.35
CA ILE A 23 -0.02 -0.49 -9.99
C ILE A 23 1.02 0.41 -10.67
N LYS A 24 0.58 1.41 -11.44
CA LYS A 24 1.48 2.40 -12.08
C LYS A 24 2.31 3.15 -11.03
N LYS A 25 1.67 3.56 -9.92
CA LYS A 25 2.36 4.20 -8.79
C LYS A 25 3.37 3.24 -8.14
N PHE A 26 3.00 1.98 -7.91
CA PHE A 26 3.88 0.96 -7.34
C PHE A 26 5.13 0.77 -8.20
N ARG A 27 4.95 0.40 -9.49
CA ARG A 27 6.05 0.17 -10.45
C ARG A 27 6.99 1.37 -10.58
N ARG A 28 6.45 2.59 -10.57
CA ARG A 28 7.25 3.82 -10.60
C ARG A 28 8.16 3.95 -9.37
N ASN A 29 7.66 3.56 -8.19
CA ASN A 29 8.38 3.65 -6.94
C ASN A 29 9.38 2.49 -6.73
N GLN A 30 9.16 1.33 -7.35
CA GLN A 30 10.17 0.26 -7.43
C GLN A 30 11.44 0.75 -8.16
N LYS A 31 11.28 1.50 -9.25
CA LYS A 31 12.41 2.02 -10.06
C LYS A 31 13.08 3.28 -9.48
N ARG A 32 12.52 3.89 -8.44
CA ARG A 32 12.97 5.20 -7.97
C ARG A 32 14.17 5.06 -7.04
N LYS A 33 15.34 5.61 -7.45
CA LYS A 33 16.67 5.49 -6.80
C LYS A 33 16.65 5.45 -5.27
N TYR A 34 15.91 6.35 -4.62
CA TYR A 34 15.92 6.49 -3.16
C TYR A 34 14.83 5.71 -2.42
N ILE A 35 13.77 5.30 -3.12
CA ILE A 35 12.61 4.60 -2.56
C ILE A 35 12.83 3.10 -2.71
N LYS A 36 12.95 2.61 -3.96
CA LYS A 36 13.14 1.20 -4.31
C LYS A 36 12.16 0.28 -3.56
N LEU A 37 10.86 0.52 -3.75
CA LEU A 37 9.85 -0.37 -3.17
C LEU A 37 10.10 -1.82 -3.63
N GLU A 38 9.97 -2.74 -2.69
CA GLU A 38 9.99 -4.17 -2.95
C GLU A 38 8.59 -4.76 -2.90
N GLY A 39 8.42 -5.96 -3.45
CA GLY A 39 7.15 -6.67 -3.50
C GLY A 39 6.70 -7.02 -4.91
N GLU A 40 5.54 -7.65 -4.98
CA GLU A 40 4.98 -8.20 -6.21
C GLU A 40 3.45 -8.07 -6.25
N LEU A 41 2.89 -8.34 -7.41
CA LEU A 41 1.45 -8.33 -7.64
C LEU A 41 0.99 -9.76 -7.94
N ALA A 42 -0.02 -10.21 -7.22
CA ALA A 42 -0.71 -11.45 -7.53
C ALA A 42 -2.17 -11.17 -7.89
N TYR A 43 -2.77 -12.09 -8.65
CA TYR A 43 -4.09 -11.90 -9.22
C TYR A 43 -4.96 -13.13 -8.98
N SER A 44 -6.24 -12.88 -8.75
CA SER A 44 -7.30 -13.89 -8.83
C SER A 44 -8.42 -13.33 -9.70
N ASN A 45 -9.46 -14.14 -9.91
CA ASN A 45 -10.65 -13.73 -10.67
C ASN A 45 -11.34 -12.51 -10.05
N SER A 46 -11.34 -12.41 -8.71
CA SER A 46 -12.11 -11.38 -7.99
C SER A 46 -11.24 -10.31 -7.33
N TYR A 47 -9.94 -10.56 -7.16
CA TYR A 47 -9.05 -9.67 -6.39
C TYR A 47 -7.69 -9.46 -7.05
N VAL A 48 -7.06 -8.34 -6.70
CA VAL A 48 -5.65 -8.05 -6.92
C VAL A 48 -4.96 -7.94 -5.57
N TYR A 49 -3.82 -8.58 -5.45
CA TYR A 49 -3.03 -8.62 -4.23
C TYR A 49 -1.72 -7.87 -4.45
N PHE A 50 -1.41 -6.97 -3.52
CA PHE A 50 -0.07 -6.43 -3.39
C PHE A 50 0.62 -7.16 -2.24
N LEU A 51 1.72 -7.84 -2.56
CA LEU A 51 2.51 -8.63 -1.62
C LEU A 51 3.81 -7.87 -1.35
N PHE A 52 4.06 -7.51 -0.09
CA PHE A 52 5.25 -6.77 0.29
C PHE A 52 6.04 -7.43 1.43
N PRO A 53 7.36 -7.24 1.48
CA PRO A 53 8.15 -7.60 2.66
C PRO A 53 7.71 -6.79 3.90
N SER A 54 8.05 -7.30 5.09
CA SER A 54 7.79 -6.61 6.37
C SER A 54 8.73 -5.41 6.58
N ARG A 55 8.50 -4.34 5.83
CA ARG A 55 9.29 -3.11 5.90
C ARG A 55 8.38 -1.90 6.08
N GLY A 56 8.89 -0.89 6.78
CA GLY A 56 8.12 0.29 7.14
C GLY A 56 7.63 1.09 5.93
N LEU A 57 8.45 1.20 4.88
CA LEU A 57 8.08 1.93 3.67
C LEU A 57 7.01 1.19 2.85
N GLU A 58 7.12 -0.12 2.75
CA GLU A 58 6.15 -1.01 2.13
C GLU A 58 4.82 -0.99 2.87
N LEU A 59 4.85 -0.99 4.21
CA LEU A 59 3.65 -0.78 5.02
C LEU A 59 3.03 0.59 4.77
N ALA A 60 3.85 1.66 4.75
CA ALA A 60 3.36 3.00 4.44
C ALA A 60 2.72 3.07 3.05
N PHE A 61 3.29 2.37 2.06
CA PHE A 61 2.72 2.30 0.71
C PHE A 61 1.40 1.52 0.69
N ALA A 62 1.33 0.37 1.35
CA ALA A 62 0.11 -0.43 1.47
C ALA A 62 -1.02 0.35 2.16
N LEU A 63 -0.72 1.00 3.29
CA LEU A 63 -1.64 1.89 4.00
C LEU A 63 -2.09 3.07 3.14
N SER A 64 -1.21 3.62 2.30
CA SER A 64 -1.58 4.72 1.40
C SER A 64 -2.66 4.31 0.39
N ILE A 65 -2.70 3.03 -0.01
CA ILE A 65 -3.75 2.49 -0.86
C ILE A 65 -4.98 2.16 -0.02
N TYR A 66 -4.79 1.55 1.14
CA TYR A 66 -5.88 1.22 2.06
C TYR A 66 -6.69 2.45 2.47
N PHE A 67 -6.05 3.57 2.85
CA PHE A 67 -6.73 4.83 3.15
C PHE A 67 -7.48 5.40 1.94
N LYS A 68 -6.98 5.20 0.71
CA LYS A 68 -7.76 5.54 -0.49
C LYS A 68 -8.98 4.65 -0.62
N CYS A 69 -8.85 3.35 -0.37
CA CYS A 69 -9.99 2.45 -0.38
C CYS A 69 -11.06 2.92 0.61
N GLU A 70 -10.68 3.25 1.85
CA GLU A 70 -11.61 3.79 2.86
C GLU A 70 -12.31 5.07 2.39
N LYS A 71 -11.55 6.04 1.86
CA LYS A 71 -12.10 7.30 1.32
C LYS A 71 -13.11 7.06 0.18
N HIS A 72 -12.89 6.04 -0.63
CA HIS A 72 -13.77 5.67 -1.75
C HIS A 72 -14.78 4.56 -1.41
N ARG A 73 -14.87 4.15 -0.13
CA ARG A 73 -15.74 3.04 0.34
C ARG A 73 -15.51 1.72 -0.39
N ILE A 74 -14.26 1.44 -0.78
CA ILE A 74 -13.84 0.17 -1.37
C ILE A 74 -13.45 -0.79 -0.24
N PRO A 75 -13.99 -2.02 -0.16
CA PRO A 75 -13.70 -2.99 0.90
C PRO A 75 -12.37 -3.70 0.67
N CYS A 76 -11.26 -2.97 0.79
CA CYS A 76 -9.91 -3.52 0.77
C CYS A 76 -9.59 -4.19 2.13
N GLU A 77 -8.77 -5.24 2.12
CA GLU A 77 -8.26 -5.87 3.36
C GLU A 77 -6.74 -5.71 3.44
N LEU A 78 -6.23 -5.27 4.58
CA LEU A 78 -4.79 -5.24 4.88
C LEU A 78 -4.47 -6.31 5.93
N ARG A 79 -3.55 -7.21 5.61
CA ARG A 79 -3.09 -8.27 6.52
C ARG A 79 -1.58 -8.17 6.75
N LEU A 80 -1.16 -8.33 7.99
CA LEU A 80 0.23 -8.38 8.42
C LEU A 80 0.52 -9.76 8.98
N SER A 81 1.68 -10.34 8.66
CA SER A 81 2.07 -11.66 9.19
C SER A 81 2.22 -11.66 10.72
N LYS A 82 2.68 -10.54 11.28
CA LYS A 82 2.57 -10.26 12.70
C LYS A 82 1.41 -9.28 12.86
N PRO A 83 0.31 -9.66 13.53
CA PRO A 83 -0.76 -8.72 13.79
C PRO A 83 -0.20 -7.62 14.70
N ILE A 84 -0.12 -6.40 14.16
CA ILE A 84 0.21 -5.20 14.92
C ILE A 84 -1.07 -4.36 14.93
N PRO A 85 -1.66 -4.07 16.09
CA PRO A 85 -2.79 -3.15 16.20
C PRO A 85 -2.48 -1.84 15.50
N MET A 86 -3.45 -1.27 14.76
CA MET A 86 -3.23 -0.02 14.00
C MET A 86 -2.79 1.14 14.90
N GLY A 87 -3.20 1.17 16.17
CA GLY A 87 -2.77 2.16 17.17
C GLY A 87 -1.34 1.98 17.68
N GLU A 88 -0.73 0.82 17.43
CA GLU A 88 0.65 0.49 17.80
C GLU A 88 1.62 0.67 16.63
N LEU A 89 1.12 1.02 15.44
CA LEU A 89 1.98 1.32 14.30
C LEU A 89 2.81 2.58 14.57
N PRO A 90 4.12 2.58 14.25
CA PRO A 90 4.94 3.78 14.35
C PRO A 90 4.29 4.97 13.64
N ALA A 91 4.11 6.08 14.36
CA ALA A 91 3.42 7.26 13.86
C ALA A 91 3.99 7.78 12.52
N GLU A 92 5.31 7.62 12.31
CA GLU A 92 5.97 8.02 11.07
C GLU A 92 5.50 7.21 9.84
N ILE A 93 5.16 5.92 10.01
CA ILE A 93 4.60 5.08 8.94
C ILE A 93 3.21 5.57 8.57
N VAL A 94 2.38 5.85 9.58
CA VAL A 94 1.00 6.35 9.38
C VAL A 94 1.00 7.73 8.73
N GLU A 95 1.89 8.64 9.18
CA GLU A 95 2.07 9.95 8.56
C GLU A 95 2.50 9.83 7.09
N ALA A 96 3.51 9.00 6.83
CA ALA A 96 3.98 8.73 5.47
C ALA A 96 2.85 8.21 4.57
N ALA A 97 2.03 7.28 5.08
CA ALA A 97 0.90 6.73 4.36
C ALA A 97 -0.16 7.79 4.01
N LYS A 98 -0.52 8.65 4.98
CA LYS A 98 -1.47 9.77 4.77
C LYS A 98 -0.96 10.77 3.74
N VAL A 99 0.33 11.11 3.77
CA VAL A 99 0.92 12.00 2.75
C VAL A 99 0.91 11.31 1.39
N TRP A 100 1.25 10.02 1.36
CA TRP A 100 1.42 9.29 0.11
C TRP A 100 0.08 8.92 -0.54
N SER A 101 -1.03 8.87 0.21
CA SER A 101 -2.36 8.67 -0.37
C SER A 101 -2.73 9.89 -1.23
N GLU A 102 -2.58 11.10 -0.72
CA GLU A 102 -3.02 12.31 -1.43
C GLU A 102 -1.98 12.83 -2.42
N ARG A 103 -0.68 12.66 -2.15
CA ARG A 103 0.40 13.27 -2.95
C ARG A 103 1.68 12.44 -2.99
N LYS A 104 2.73 13.03 -3.54
CA LYS A 104 4.06 12.41 -3.60
C LYS A 104 4.69 12.33 -2.21
N LEU A 105 5.29 11.20 -1.88
CA LEU A 105 6.01 11.02 -0.62
C LEU A 105 7.17 12.02 -0.47
N HIS A 106 7.25 12.66 0.70
CA HIS A 106 8.35 13.55 1.04
C HIS A 106 9.64 12.77 1.30
N ARG A 107 10.80 13.37 0.98
CA ARG A 107 12.11 12.72 1.12
C ARG A 107 12.41 12.27 2.56
N LYS A 108 11.90 12.99 3.57
CA LYS A 108 12.08 12.65 5.00
C LYS A 108 11.65 11.21 5.34
N HIS A 109 10.66 10.67 4.63
CA HIS A 109 10.13 9.33 4.87
C HIS A 109 10.88 8.21 4.10
N TYR A 110 11.83 8.55 3.22
CA TYR A 110 12.54 7.52 2.43
C TYR A 110 13.39 6.59 3.31
N LYS A 111 13.78 7.04 4.52
CA LYS A 111 14.49 6.23 5.51
C LYS A 111 13.66 5.04 6.02
N LEU A 112 12.32 5.09 5.93
CA LEU A 112 11.43 4.01 6.36
C LEU A 112 11.71 2.68 5.64
N LYS A 113 12.41 2.73 4.49
CA LYS A 113 12.84 1.53 3.78
C LYS A 113 13.80 0.69 4.61
N ASN A 114 14.50 1.26 5.58
CA ASN A 114 15.45 0.54 6.44
C ASN A 114 14.78 -0.01 7.70
N LEU A 115 13.52 0.33 7.97
CA LEU A 115 12.78 -0.14 9.14
C LEU A 115 12.18 -1.53 8.85
N ARG A 116 12.48 -2.52 9.70
CA ARG A 116 11.90 -3.87 9.65
C ARG A 116 10.77 -4.01 10.67
N LEU A 117 9.74 -4.79 10.32
CA LEU A 117 8.54 -5.06 11.13
C LEU A 117 8.45 -6.55 11.52
#